data_AF-A0A6V7Y2H2-F1
#
_entry.id   AF-A0A6V7Y2H2-F1
#
_cell.length_a   1.000
_cell.length_b   1.000
_cell.length_c   1.000
_cell.angle_alpha   90.00
_cell.angle_beta   90.00
_cell.angle_gamma   90.00
#
_symmetry.space_group_name_H-M   'P 1'
#
loop_
_entity.id
_entity.type
_entity.pdbx_description
1 polymer ?
#
loop_
_entity_poly.entity_id
_entity_poly.type
_entity_poly.pdbx_seq_one_letter_code
_entity_poly.pdbx_strand_id
1 'polypeptide(L)'
;MAGTSLSLGANVTDPGGLESLDARVLQLLAQRPDGFSNAELLKEMSAMQPSNETPTTAVELGAVVNRLLSESKIEMLRRADQASGGSDFYLRLKKGSDLTNVSPEEQLVYSIVEEAKRMGVWIRDIRERSGLNDLQMRRVLKALEQRKLIRSIKAAGTTRKTYILYGLEADESLTGGTFYSDQQLDSEFVQTLIHVCTNWLLQRARQAEELHRSDPVAQREASFVLSEEVIF
;
A
#
# COMPACT_ATOMS: atom_id res chain seq x y z
N MET A 1 -31.26 39.75 23.51
CA MET A 1 -32.11 39.96 22.32
C MET A 1 -31.39 41.00 21.47
N ALA A 2 -30.41 40.58 20.67
CA ALA A 2 -30.56 40.27 19.24
C ALA A 2 -30.92 41.54 18.45
N GLY A 3 -30.18 42.01 17.47
CA GLY A 3 -28.94 41.55 16.84
C GLY A 3 -28.65 42.58 15.75
N THR A 4 -27.44 43.13 15.74
CA THR A 4 -27.02 44.13 14.76
C THR A 4 -26.73 43.42 13.44
N SER A 5 -27.59 43.60 12.46
CA SER A 5 -27.43 43.14 11.09
C SER A 5 -26.34 43.97 10.39
N LEU A 6 -25.11 43.46 10.37
CA LEU A 6 -24.07 43.91 9.45
C LEU A 6 -24.26 43.18 8.12
N SER A 7 -24.74 43.94 7.15
CA SER A 7 -24.78 43.62 5.72
C SER A 7 -23.43 43.12 5.22
N LEU A 8 -23.40 41.85 4.78
CA LEU A 8 -22.32 41.32 3.94
C LEU A 8 -22.34 42.09 2.61
N GLY A 9 -21.40 43.03 2.48
CA GLY A 9 -21.04 43.58 1.19
C GLY A 9 -20.43 42.47 0.33
N ALA A 10 -21.17 42.05 -0.69
CA ALA A 10 -20.64 41.30 -1.79
C ALA A 10 -19.57 42.16 -2.49
N ASN A 11 -18.30 41.78 -2.34
CA ASN A 11 -17.25 42.33 -3.18
C ASN A 11 -16.76 41.23 -4.13
N VAL A 12 -17.23 41.36 -5.36
CA VAL A 12 -16.74 40.70 -6.56
C VAL A 12 -15.23 40.89 -6.61
N THR A 13 -14.47 39.80 -6.51
CA THR A 13 -13.03 39.81 -6.80
C THR A 13 -12.71 38.56 -7.61
N ASP A 14 -11.97 38.77 -8.69
CA ASP A 14 -11.85 37.94 -9.88
C ASP A 14 -11.50 36.45 -9.64
N PRO A 15 -12.07 35.51 -10.44
CA PRO A 15 -11.83 34.07 -10.26
C PRO A 15 -10.45 33.58 -10.75
N GLY A 16 -9.61 34.43 -11.38
CA GLY A 16 -8.36 33.99 -12.03
C GLY A 16 -7.10 33.96 -11.15
N GLY A 17 -7.07 34.67 -10.02
CA GLY A 17 -5.85 34.82 -9.21
C GLY A 17 -5.73 33.87 -8.01
N LEU A 18 -6.85 33.34 -7.51
CA LEU A 18 -6.84 32.43 -6.35
C LEU A 18 -6.60 30.97 -6.79
N GLU A 19 -7.09 30.57 -7.96
CA GLU A 19 -6.83 29.23 -8.51
C GLU A 19 -5.35 29.01 -8.88
N SER A 20 -4.63 30.08 -9.25
CA SER A 20 -3.19 29.99 -9.57
C SER A 20 -2.35 29.70 -8.32
N LEU A 21 -2.70 30.29 -7.18
CA LEU A 21 -2.06 30.04 -5.89
C LEU A 21 -2.37 28.62 -5.38
N ASP A 22 -3.62 28.18 -5.51
CA ASP A 22 -4.03 26.82 -5.15
C ASP A 22 -3.25 25.78 -5.98
N ALA A 23 -3.13 25.98 -7.29
CA ALA A 23 -2.35 25.12 -8.19
C ALA A 23 -0.85 25.13 -7.84
N ARG A 24 -0.30 26.27 -7.43
CA ARG A 24 1.12 26.41 -7.04
C ARG A 24 1.42 25.64 -5.76
N VAL A 25 0.55 25.75 -4.75
CA VAL A 25 0.65 24.99 -3.50
C VAL A 25 0.57 23.48 -3.78
N LEU A 26 -0.37 23.05 -4.61
CA LEU A 26 -0.47 21.63 -5.01
C LEU A 26 0.78 21.17 -5.78
N GLN A 27 1.37 22.01 -6.62
CA GLN A 27 2.61 21.68 -7.34
C GLN A 27 3.80 21.48 -6.40
N LEU A 28 3.96 22.33 -5.39
CA LEU A 28 5.02 22.17 -4.38
C LEU A 28 4.81 20.89 -3.57
N LEU A 29 3.58 20.68 -3.08
CA LEU A 29 3.22 19.47 -2.34
C LEU A 29 3.38 18.18 -3.16
N ALA A 30 3.28 18.25 -4.49
CA ALA A 30 3.56 17.13 -5.39
C ALA A 30 5.06 16.85 -5.55
N GLN A 31 5.93 17.86 -5.42
CA GLN A 31 7.38 17.70 -5.54
C GLN A 31 8.02 17.02 -4.34
N ARG A 32 7.45 17.14 -3.13
CA ARG A 32 7.92 16.40 -1.95
C ARG A 32 6.83 15.51 -1.34
N PRO A 33 6.96 14.18 -1.43
CA PRO A 33 6.00 13.24 -0.83
C PRO A 33 6.03 13.22 0.71
N ASP A 34 7.09 13.75 1.33
CA ASP A 34 7.26 13.79 2.79
C ASP A 34 6.51 14.95 3.47
N GLY A 35 5.89 15.82 2.66
CA GLY A 35 5.14 16.99 3.12
C GLY A 35 6.01 18.19 3.48
N PHE A 36 5.36 19.33 3.73
CA PHE A 36 5.98 20.61 4.08
C PHE A 36 5.39 21.14 5.37
N SER A 37 6.21 21.71 6.25
CA SER A 37 5.69 22.53 7.36
C SER A 37 5.10 23.83 6.83
N ASN A 38 4.21 24.46 7.61
CA ASN A 38 3.61 25.75 7.24
C ASN A 38 4.69 26.85 6.99
N ALA A 39 5.79 26.80 7.76
CA ALA A 39 6.91 27.74 7.61
C ALA A 39 7.77 27.46 6.37
N GLU A 40 8.03 26.19 6.04
CA GLU A 40 8.76 25.82 4.82
C GLU A 40 7.94 26.11 3.56
N LEU A 41 6.62 25.86 3.61
CA LEU A 41 5.73 26.11 2.49
C LEU A 41 5.65 27.61 2.18
N LEU A 42 5.63 28.47 3.20
CA LEU A 42 5.75 29.93 3.04
C LEU A 42 7.07 30.33 2.36
N LYS A 43 8.19 29.75 2.79
CA LYS A 43 9.53 30.06 2.26
C LYS A 43 9.69 29.64 0.80
N GLU A 44 9.21 28.45 0.44
CA GLU A 44 9.26 27.93 -0.93
C GLU A 44 8.30 28.68 -1.87
N MET A 45 7.11 29.06 -1.39
CA MET A 45 6.17 29.92 -2.13
C MET A 45 6.80 31.29 -2.42
N SER A 46 7.46 31.89 -1.42
CA SER A 46 8.17 33.17 -1.57
C SER A 46 9.32 33.09 -2.58
N ALA A 47 9.99 31.93 -2.67
CA ALA A 47 11.12 31.71 -3.58
C ALA A 47 10.71 31.48 -5.04
N MET A 48 9.46 31.06 -5.29
CA MET A 48 8.93 30.72 -6.62
C MET A 48 8.12 31.84 -7.29
N GLN A 49 8.03 33.04 -6.69
CA GLN A 49 7.27 34.15 -7.27
C GLN A 49 8.03 34.82 -8.44
N PRO A 50 7.40 34.99 -9.61
CA PRO A 50 7.88 35.95 -10.62
C PRO A 50 7.71 37.37 -10.07
N SER A 51 8.61 38.28 -10.45
CA SER A 51 8.86 39.61 -9.90
C SER A 51 7.72 40.65 -9.96
N ASN A 52 6.46 40.24 -10.19
CA ASN A 52 5.33 41.15 -10.45
C ASN A 52 4.05 40.88 -9.64
N GLU A 53 4.08 39.99 -8.64
CA GLU A 53 2.92 39.72 -7.79
C GLU A 53 3.22 40.04 -6.32
N THR A 54 2.19 40.46 -5.58
CA THR A 54 2.28 40.79 -4.15
C THR A 54 2.88 39.63 -3.35
N PRO A 55 3.70 39.91 -2.32
CA PRO A 55 4.32 38.86 -1.51
C PRO A 55 3.23 37.97 -0.91
N THR A 56 3.32 36.65 -1.13
CA THR A 56 2.34 35.70 -0.56
C THR A 56 2.41 35.82 0.96
N THR A 57 1.40 36.44 1.57
CA THR A 57 1.40 36.65 3.01
C THR A 57 1.00 35.37 3.73
N ALA A 58 1.46 35.20 4.98
CA ALA A 58 1.09 34.04 5.80
C ALA A 58 -0.44 33.88 5.97
N VAL A 59 -1.18 35.00 5.86
CA VAL A 59 -2.65 35.03 5.92
C VAL A 59 -3.27 34.43 4.66
N GLU A 60 -2.80 34.83 3.48
CA GLU A 60 -3.26 34.29 2.20
C GLU A 60 -2.93 32.80 2.07
N LEU A 61 -1.73 32.41 2.48
CA LEU A 61 -1.33 31.00 2.47
C LEU A 61 -2.20 30.17 3.42
N GLY A 62 -2.47 30.68 4.63
CA GLY A 62 -3.37 30.03 5.58
C GLY A 62 -4.79 29.86 5.03
N ALA A 63 -5.29 30.85 4.30
CA ALA A 63 -6.61 30.78 3.65
C ALA A 63 -6.63 29.73 2.52
N VAL A 64 -5.58 29.65 1.71
CA VAL A 64 -5.41 28.64 0.66
C VAL A 64 -5.31 27.23 1.26
N VAL A 65 -4.49 27.06 2.30
CA VAL A 65 -4.34 25.77 3.00
C VAL A 65 -5.68 25.33 3.60
N ASN A 66 -6.39 26.21 4.29
CA ASN A 66 -7.71 25.89 4.86
C ASN A 66 -8.72 25.50 3.76
N ARG A 67 -8.68 26.18 2.61
CA ARG A 67 -9.53 25.83 1.45
C ARG A 67 -9.16 24.46 0.89
N LEU A 68 -7.88 24.20 0.61
CA LEU A 68 -7.41 22.93 0.09
C LEU A 68 -7.65 21.76 1.06
N LEU A 69 -7.60 22.01 2.38
CA LEU A 69 -8.01 21.06 3.41
C LEU A 69 -9.52 20.80 3.35
N SER A 70 -10.33 21.85 3.22
CA SER A 70 -11.79 21.73 3.09
C SER A 70 -12.21 21.01 1.78
N GLU A 71 -11.43 21.17 0.72
CA GLU A 71 -11.59 20.49 -0.57
C GLU A 71 -11.01 19.06 -0.56
N SER A 72 -10.43 18.61 0.56
CA SER A 72 -9.78 17.30 0.72
C SER A 72 -8.64 17.02 -0.27
N LYS A 73 -8.03 18.04 -0.86
CA LYS A 73 -6.90 17.89 -1.80
C LYS A 73 -5.56 17.67 -1.07
N ILE A 74 -5.47 18.13 0.18
CA ILE A 74 -4.27 18.03 1.02
C ILE A 74 -4.66 17.49 2.39
N GLU A 75 -3.72 16.87 3.10
CA GLU A 75 -3.92 16.41 4.47
C GLU A 75 -2.85 16.98 5.40
N MET A 76 -3.28 17.29 6.63
CA MET A 76 -2.41 17.78 7.70
C MET A 76 -2.10 16.62 8.64
N LEU A 77 -0.81 16.33 8.79
CA LEU A 77 -0.32 15.27 9.66
C LEU A 77 0.57 15.86 10.75
N ARG A 78 0.51 15.27 11.94
CA ARG A 78 1.35 15.66 13.07
C ARG A 78 2.61 14.82 13.05
N ARG A 79 3.79 15.45 13.09
CA ARG A 79 5.05 14.71 13.21
C ARG A 79 5.18 14.19 14.64
N ALA A 80 5.25 12.87 14.79
CA ALA A 80 5.54 12.23 16.07
C ALA A 80 7.07 12.17 16.25
N ASP A 81 7.72 13.32 16.41
CA ASP A 81 9.09 13.35 16.91
C ASP A 81 9.06 13.49 18.43
N GLN A 82 9.45 12.42 19.12
CA GLN A 82 9.50 12.32 20.58
C GLN A 82 10.64 13.18 21.18
N ALA A 83 11.49 13.82 20.38
CA ALA A 83 12.66 14.56 20.86
C ALA A 83 12.48 16.09 20.92
N SER A 84 11.43 16.65 20.33
CA SER A 84 11.11 18.08 20.45
C SER A 84 9.62 18.23 20.67
N GLY A 85 9.22 18.77 21.83
CA GLY A 85 7.82 19.05 22.19
C GLY A 85 7.11 20.07 21.28
N GLY A 86 7.57 20.26 20.06
CA GLY A 86 6.93 21.04 19.01
C GLY A 86 5.81 20.23 18.35
N SER A 87 4.59 20.74 18.42
CA SER A 87 3.46 20.25 17.64
C SER A 87 3.59 20.72 16.19
N ASP A 88 4.62 20.27 15.49
CA ASP A 88 4.83 20.66 14.10
C ASP A 88 3.94 19.82 13.17
N PHE A 89 3.04 20.52 12.50
CA PHE A 89 2.15 19.97 11.48
C PHE A 89 2.81 20.11 10.11
N TYR A 90 2.74 19.04 9.32
CA TYR A 90 3.14 19.05 7.92
C TYR A 90 1.95 18.78 7.01
N LEU A 91 1.92 19.49 5.89
CA LEU A 91 0.93 19.40 4.84
C LEU A 91 1.50 18.52 3.75
N ARG A 92 0.75 17.51 3.30
CA ARG A 92 1.11 16.73 2.11
C ARG A 92 -0.07 16.66 1.15
N LEU A 93 0.23 16.46 -0.13
CA LEU A 93 -0.80 16.17 -1.11
C LEU A 93 -1.50 14.89 -0.66
N LYS A 94 -2.83 14.88 -0.64
CA LYS A 94 -3.57 13.65 -0.41
C LYS A 94 -3.27 12.75 -1.60
N LYS A 95 -2.48 11.69 -1.39
CA LYS A 95 -2.21 10.72 -2.45
C LYS A 95 -3.55 10.08 -2.80
N GLY A 96 -4.09 10.51 -3.93
CA GLY A 96 -5.26 9.92 -4.54
C GLY A 96 -4.93 8.47 -4.90
N SER A 97 -5.34 7.56 -4.02
CA SER A 97 -6.28 6.57 -4.51
C SER A 97 -7.69 7.15 -4.28
N ASP A 98 -8.66 6.73 -5.08
CA ASP A 98 -10.01 7.28 -5.22
C ASP A 98 -10.87 7.31 -3.94
N LEU A 99 -10.48 8.12 -2.94
CA LEU A 99 -11.06 8.13 -1.60
C LEU A 99 -11.77 9.45 -1.27
N THR A 100 -12.36 10.13 -2.26
CA THR A 100 -13.13 11.38 -2.03
C THR A 100 -14.43 11.16 -1.25
N ASN A 101 -14.85 9.91 -1.03
CA ASN A 101 -16.07 9.55 -0.30
C ASN A 101 -15.84 8.52 0.82
N VAL A 102 -14.67 8.54 1.44
CA VAL A 102 -14.22 7.47 2.35
C VAL A 102 -14.17 8.01 3.78
N SER A 103 -14.76 7.27 4.71
CA SER A 103 -14.80 7.62 6.14
C SER A 103 -13.37 7.81 6.65
N PRO A 104 -13.11 8.71 7.64
CA PRO A 104 -11.79 8.82 8.27
C PRO A 104 -11.25 7.46 8.77
N GLU A 105 -12.14 6.58 9.24
CA GLU A 105 -11.81 5.22 9.67
C GLU A 105 -11.34 4.34 8.50
N GLU A 106 -11.99 4.47 7.34
CA GLU A 106 -11.64 3.74 6.13
C GLU A 106 -10.32 4.26 5.54
N GLN A 107 -10.07 5.57 5.58
CA GLN A 107 -8.81 6.18 5.15
C GLN A 107 -7.63 5.72 6.01
N LEU A 108 -7.85 5.59 7.33
CA LEU A 108 -6.84 5.05 8.25
C LEU A 108 -6.51 3.59 7.91
N VAL A 109 -7.52 2.74 7.76
CA VAL A 109 -7.31 1.31 7.41
C VAL A 109 -6.64 1.18 6.05
N TYR A 110 -7.04 1.98 5.06
CA TYR A 110 -6.41 1.98 3.75
C TYR A 110 -4.92 2.35 3.83
N SER A 111 -4.57 3.38 4.60
CA SER A 111 -3.18 3.82 4.77
C SER A 111 -2.31 2.71 5.40
N ILE A 112 -2.85 1.98 6.39
CA ILE A 112 -2.15 0.84 7.01
C ILE A 112 -1.90 -0.29 5.99
N VAL A 113 -2.87 -0.58 5.13
CA VAL A 113 -2.74 -1.60 4.09
C VAL A 113 -1.78 -1.15 2.98
N GLU A 114 -1.80 0.14 2.61
CA GLU A 114 -0.89 0.73 1.63
C GLU A 114 0.57 0.65 2.09
N GLU A 115 0.83 0.89 3.38
CA GLU A 115 2.17 0.77 3.98
C GLU A 115 2.77 -0.63 3.79
N ALA A 116 1.94 -1.68 3.86
CA ALA A 116 2.39 -3.06 3.77
C ALA A 116 2.55 -3.62 2.35
N LYS A 117 2.05 -2.91 1.34
CA LYS A 117 2.24 -3.22 -0.10
C LYS A 117 1.97 -4.70 -0.44
N ARG A 118 3.02 -5.45 -0.81
CA ARG A 118 2.95 -6.85 -1.30
C ARG A 118 2.87 -7.90 -0.18
N MET A 119 3.38 -7.58 1.01
CA MET A 119 3.33 -8.47 2.17
C MET A 119 1.91 -8.59 2.74
N GLY A 120 1.10 -7.54 2.56
CA GLY A 120 -0.23 -7.44 3.13
C GLY A 120 -0.21 -7.26 4.66
N VAL A 121 -1.40 -7.01 5.23
CA VAL A 121 -1.57 -6.85 6.68
C VAL A 121 -2.62 -7.82 7.21
N TRP A 122 -2.32 -8.48 8.33
CA TRP A 122 -3.28 -9.36 8.99
C TRP A 122 -4.37 -8.55 9.68
N ILE A 123 -5.59 -9.08 9.71
CA ILE A 123 -6.74 -8.40 10.34
C ILE A 123 -6.47 -7.99 11.80
N ARG A 124 -5.68 -8.78 12.54
CA ARG A 124 -5.30 -8.47 13.92
C ARG A 124 -4.37 -7.27 14.00
N ASP A 125 -3.40 -7.19 13.10
CA ASP A 125 -2.43 -6.09 13.08
C ASP A 125 -3.11 -4.79 12.63
N ILE A 126 -4.07 -4.87 11.69
CA ILE A 126 -4.92 -3.73 11.33
C ILE A 126 -5.67 -3.24 12.57
N ARG A 127 -6.27 -4.15 13.35
CA ARG A 127 -7.00 -3.80 14.58
C ARG A 127 -6.09 -3.13 15.63
N GLU A 128 -4.90 -3.68 15.84
CA GLU A 128 -3.94 -3.15 16.82
C GLU A 128 -3.41 -1.77 16.41
N ARG A 129 -3.19 -1.53 15.11
CA ARG A 129 -2.74 -0.23 14.58
C ARG A 129 -3.86 0.80 14.46
N SER A 130 -5.06 0.38 14.07
CA SER A 130 -6.19 1.29 13.83
C SER A 130 -6.97 1.62 15.10
N GLY A 131 -6.88 0.80 16.15
CA GLY A 131 -7.62 0.98 17.41
C GLY A 131 -9.14 0.84 17.27
N LEU A 132 -9.63 0.28 16.16
CA LEU A 132 -11.07 0.17 15.88
C LEU A 132 -11.70 -1.04 16.59
N ASN A 133 -12.99 -0.92 16.93
CA ASN A 133 -13.75 -2.04 17.46
C ASN A 133 -14.06 -3.09 16.36
N ASP A 134 -14.30 -4.35 16.73
CA ASP A 134 -14.46 -5.47 15.78
C ASP A 134 -15.61 -5.23 14.78
N LEU A 135 -16.72 -4.63 15.24
CA LEU A 135 -17.87 -4.30 14.40
C LEU A 135 -17.54 -3.19 13.37
N GLN A 136 -16.85 -2.14 13.81
CA GLN A 136 -16.42 -1.05 12.92
C GLN A 136 -15.42 -1.57 11.89
N MET A 137 -14.44 -2.37 12.32
CA MET A 137 -13.44 -2.96 11.44
C MET A 137 -14.09 -3.83 10.35
N ARG A 138 -15.05 -4.71 10.70
CA ARG A 138 -15.78 -5.53 9.71
C ARG A 138 -16.55 -4.67 8.71
N ARG A 139 -17.19 -3.60 9.18
CA ARG A 139 -17.93 -2.65 8.32
C ARG A 139 -16.99 -1.94 7.35
N VAL A 140 -15.89 -1.38 7.84
CA VAL A 140 -14.87 -0.67 7.08
C VAL A 140 -14.22 -1.58 6.04
N LEU A 141 -13.79 -2.77 6.43
CA LEU A 141 -13.17 -3.74 5.52
C LEU A 141 -14.14 -4.14 4.39
N LYS A 142 -15.41 -4.37 4.71
CA LYS A 142 -16.43 -4.71 3.71
C LYS A 142 -16.69 -3.55 2.74
N ALA A 143 -16.71 -2.31 3.23
CA ALA A 143 -16.89 -1.12 2.41
C ALA A 143 -15.69 -0.90 1.46
N LEU A 144 -14.45 -1.07 1.96
CA LEU A 144 -13.23 -0.99 1.16
C LEU A 144 -13.14 -2.12 0.11
N GLU A 145 -13.60 -3.33 0.44
CA GLU A 145 -13.67 -4.48 -0.48
C GLU A 145 -14.75 -4.25 -1.56
N GLN A 146 -15.92 -3.71 -1.20
CA GLN A 146 -16.97 -3.36 -2.15
C GLN A 146 -16.54 -2.28 -3.15
N ARG A 147 -15.69 -1.36 -2.70
CA ARG A 147 -15.07 -0.32 -3.54
C ARG A 147 -13.88 -0.81 -4.36
N LYS A 148 -13.49 -2.08 -4.25
CA LYS A 148 -12.31 -2.67 -4.92
C LYS A 148 -11.01 -1.93 -4.62
N LEU A 149 -10.87 -1.39 -3.42
CA LEU A 149 -9.64 -0.72 -2.97
C LEU A 149 -8.68 -1.73 -2.33
N ILE A 150 -9.24 -2.66 -1.57
CA ILE A 150 -8.54 -3.76 -0.94
C ILE A 150 -9.15 -5.09 -1.39
N ARG A 151 -8.35 -6.16 -1.33
CA ARG A 151 -8.81 -7.53 -1.48
C ARG A 151 -8.35 -8.36 -0.30
N SER A 152 -9.16 -9.35 0.06
CA SER A 152 -8.79 -10.32 1.08
C SER A 152 -8.09 -11.54 0.47
N ILE A 153 -7.03 -11.98 1.13
CA ILE A 153 -6.23 -13.15 0.77
C ILE A 153 -6.06 -14.00 2.03
N LYS A 154 -6.18 -15.31 1.90
CA LYS A 154 -5.71 -16.21 2.95
C LYS A 154 -4.26 -16.53 2.68
N ALA A 155 -3.42 -16.30 3.68
CA ALA A 155 -2.01 -16.63 3.57
C ALA A 155 -1.83 -18.15 3.43
N ALA A 156 -0.99 -18.60 2.51
CA ALA A 156 -0.70 -20.01 2.29
C ALA A 156 -0.12 -20.67 3.54
N GLY A 157 -0.55 -21.90 3.81
CA GLY A 157 -0.12 -22.65 5.00
C GLY A 157 -0.70 -22.14 6.34
N THR A 158 -1.55 -21.11 6.34
CA THR A 158 -2.21 -20.63 7.56
C THR A 158 -3.67 -20.25 7.29
N THR A 159 -4.48 -20.19 8.35
CA THR A 159 -5.88 -19.73 8.27
C THR A 159 -6.02 -18.22 8.47
N ARG A 160 -4.90 -17.48 8.47
CA ARG A 160 -4.87 -16.03 8.70
C ARG A 160 -5.39 -15.28 7.48
N LYS A 161 -6.33 -14.37 7.73
CA LYS A 161 -6.90 -13.47 6.73
C LYS A 161 -6.04 -12.20 6.65
N THR A 162 -5.41 -12.03 5.50
CA THR A 162 -4.55 -10.90 5.15
C THR A 162 -5.28 -10.01 4.15
N TYR A 163 -5.12 -8.70 4.27
CA TYR A 163 -5.65 -7.74 3.31
C TYR A 163 -4.51 -7.09 2.55
N ILE A 164 -4.70 -6.92 1.25
CA ILE A 164 -3.75 -6.26 0.36
C ILE A 164 -4.49 -5.28 -0.56
N LEU A 165 -3.76 -4.37 -1.20
CA LEU A 165 -4.33 -3.48 -2.21
C LEU A 165 -4.81 -4.24 -3.45
N TYR A 166 -5.94 -3.84 -4.01
CA TYR A 166 -6.58 -4.54 -5.13
C TYR A 166 -5.68 -4.63 -6.38
N GLY A 167 -4.96 -3.55 -6.70
CA GLY A 167 -4.05 -3.49 -7.84
C GLY A 167 -2.68 -4.13 -7.64
N LEU A 168 -2.40 -4.67 -6.44
CA LEU A 168 -1.13 -5.33 -6.15
C LEU A 168 -1.27 -6.85 -6.17
N GLU A 169 -0.26 -7.51 -6.70
CA GLU A 169 -0.07 -8.95 -6.55
C GLU A 169 0.53 -9.25 -5.18
N ALA A 170 0.05 -10.34 -4.58
CA ALA A 170 0.58 -10.85 -3.34
C ALA A 170 1.95 -11.48 -3.60
N ASP A 171 2.83 -11.35 -2.62
CA ASP A 171 4.14 -11.98 -2.68
C ASP A 171 4.03 -13.52 -2.64
N GLU A 172 5.00 -14.23 -3.23
CA GLU A 172 5.03 -15.71 -3.23
C GLU A 172 5.06 -16.29 -1.81
N SER A 173 5.67 -15.55 -0.88
CA SER A 173 5.67 -15.86 0.55
C SER A 173 4.26 -15.91 1.15
N LEU A 174 3.32 -15.12 0.60
CA LEU A 174 1.94 -15.06 1.03
C LEU A 174 1.05 -16.07 0.29
N THR A 175 1.31 -16.33 -1.00
CA THR A 175 0.52 -17.26 -1.83
C THR A 175 1.02 -18.69 -1.81
N GLY A 176 2.23 -18.95 -1.31
CA GLY A 176 2.84 -20.28 -1.24
C GLY A 176 3.50 -20.73 -2.54
N GLY A 177 3.58 -19.85 -3.54
CA GLY A 177 4.15 -20.16 -4.85
C GLY A 177 3.30 -21.16 -5.64
N THR A 178 3.92 -21.84 -6.61
CA THR A 178 3.25 -22.73 -7.58
C THR A 178 2.65 -24.00 -6.98
N PHE A 179 3.04 -24.39 -5.77
CA PHE A 179 2.52 -25.57 -5.08
C PHE A 179 1.14 -25.37 -4.43
N TYR A 180 0.64 -24.13 -4.41
CA TYR A 180 -0.65 -23.79 -3.81
C TYR A 180 -1.61 -23.31 -4.88
N SER A 181 -2.75 -23.98 -5.00
CA SER A 181 -3.87 -23.58 -5.84
C SER A 181 -5.07 -23.27 -4.96
N ASP A 182 -5.74 -22.14 -5.18
CA ASP A 182 -6.89 -21.69 -4.39
C ASP A 182 -6.69 -21.71 -2.86
N GLN A 183 -5.48 -21.36 -2.40
CA GLN A 183 -5.10 -21.31 -0.98
C GLN A 183 -5.03 -22.69 -0.31
N GLN A 184 -4.98 -23.78 -1.07
CA GLN A 184 -4.70 -25.12 -0.59
C GLN A 184 -3.47 -25.69 -1.28
N LEU A 185 -2.72 -26.54 -0.56
CA LEU A 185 -1.63 -27.29 -1.19
C LEU A 185 -2.25 -28.20 -2.24
N ASP A 186 -1.78 -28.10 -3.48
CA ASP A 186 -2.19 -29.01 -4.54
C ASP A 186 -1.51 -30.36 -4.33
N SER A 187 -2.13 -31.21 -3.51
CA SER A 187 -1.59 -32.53 -3.17
C SER A 187 -1.48 -33.41 -4.41
N GLU A 188 -2.39 -33.28 -5.38
CA GLU A 188 -2.37 -34.06 -6.62
C GLU A 188 -1.17 -33.66 -7.48
N PHE A 189 -0.88 -32.36 -7.58
CA PHE A 189 0.32 -31.88 -8.24
C PHE A 189 1.60 -32.37 -7.56
N VAL A 190 1.66 -32.28 -6.23
CA VAL A 190 2.81 -32.80 -5.45
C VAL A 190 2.98 -34.30 -5.65
N GLN A 191 1.89 -35.08 -5.59
CA GLN A 191 1.93 -36.54 -5.83
C GLN A 191 2.37 -36.86 -7.25
N THR A 192 1.90 -36.11 -8.24
CA THR A 192 2.31 -36.25 -9.63
C THR A 192 3.81 -35.98 -9.79
N LEU A 193 4.32 -34.92 -9.17
CA LEU A 193 5.75 -34.62 -9.17
C LEU A 193 6.56 -35.76 -8.55
N ILE A 194 6.15 -36.23 -7.37
CA ILE A 194 6.79 -37.36 -6.69
C ILE A 194 6.78 -38.60 -7.59
N HIS A 195 5.65 -38.88 -8.25
CA HIS A 195 5.50 -40.02 -9.14
C HIS A 195 6.43 -39.91 -10.37
N VAL A 196 6.49 -38.74 -11.01
CA VAL A 196 7.38 -38.49 -12.16
C VAL A 196 8.84 -38.64 -11.74
N CYS A 197 9.26 -38.02 -10.64
CA CYS A 197 10.62 -38.15 -10.12
C CYS A 197 10.96 -39.61 -9.77
N THR A 198 10.06 -40.32 -9.10
CA THR A 198 10.27 -41.71 -8.70
C THR A 198 10.35 -42.62 -9.91
N ASN A 199 9.46 -42.46 -10.89
CA ASN A 199 9.48 -43.24 -12.12
C ASN A 199 10.77 -43.02 -12.91
N TRP A 200 11.22 -41.77 -13.01
CA TRP A 200 12.47 -41.45 -13.70
C TRP A 200 13.69 -42.09 -13.00
N LEU A 201 13.75 -42.02 -11.67
CA LEU A 201 14.80 -42.67 -10.88
C LEU A 201 14.77 -44.21 -11.05
N LEU A 202 13.58 -44.82 -11.00
CA LEU A 202 13.41 -46.26 -11.20
C LEU A 202 13.78 -46.68 -12.63
N GLN A 203 13.40 -45.89 -13.64
CA GLN A 203 13.76 -46.15 -15.03
C GLN A 203 15.27 -46.12 -15.22
N ARG A 204 15.96 -45.15 -14.61
CA ARG A 204 17.42 -45.06 -14.64
C ARG A 204 18.09 -46.22 -13.91
N ALA A 205 17.57 -46.63 -12.76
CA ALA A 205 18.06 -47.80 -12.03
C ALA A 205 17.92 -49.08 -12.86
N ARG A 206 16.78 -49.29 -13.54
CA ARG A 206 16.59 -50.43 -14.46
C ARG A 206 17.55 -50.39 -15.64
N GLN A 207 17.77 -49.22 -16.23
CA GLN A 207 18.75 -49.08 -17.31
C GLN A 207 20.16 -49.47 -16.85
N ALA A 208 20.57 -49.04 -15.65
CA ALA A 208 21.86 -49.41 -15.08
C ALA A 208 22.00 -50.94 -14.87
N GLU A 209 20.94 -51.60 -14.40
CA GLU A 209 20.88 -53.05 -14.23
C GLU A 209 20.98 -53.80 -15.57
N GLU A 210 20.30 -53.32 -16.61
CA GLU A 210 20.34 -53.89 -17.95
C GLU A 210 21.72 -53.72 -18.62
N LEU A 211 22.32 -52.53 -18.49
CA LEU A 211 23.63 -52.20 -19.08
C LEU A 211 24.78 -52.95 -18.41
N HIS A 212 24.72 -53.18 -17.10
CA HIS A 212 25.83 -53.73 -16.32
C HIS A 212 25.48 -55.05 -15.62
N ARG A 213 24.72 -55.95 -16.26
CA ARG A 213 24.17 -57.20 -15.67
C ARG A 213 25.16 -58.06 -14.86
N SER A 214 26.43 -58.07 -15.24
CA SER A 214 27.49 -58.89 -14.65
C SER A 214 28.39 -58.17 -13.65
N ASP A 215 28.28 -56.84 -13.51
CA ASP A 215 29.12 -56.03 -12.62
C ASP A 215 28.28 -55.19 -11.64
N PRO A 216 28.13 -55.66 -10.38
CA PRO A 216 27.36 -54.96 -9.35
C PRO A 216 27.91 -53.59 -8.97
N VAL A 217 29.22 -53.34 -9.14
CA VAL A 217 29.84 -52.06 -8.78
C VAL A 217 29.50 -51.01 -9.82
N ALA A 218 29.64 -51.37 -11.10
CA ALA A 218 29.26 -50.50 -12.22
C ALA A 218 27.75 -50.19 -12.25
N GLN A 219 26.89 -51.18 -11.91
CA GLN A 219 25.45 -50.94 -11.73
C GLN A 219 25.18 -49.86 -10.68
N ARG A 220 25.85 -49.96 -9.53
CA ARG A 220 25.67 -49.02 -8.43
C ARG A 220 26.04 -47.61 -8.86
N GLU A 221 27.21 -47.44 -9.47
CA GLU A 221 27.70 -46.14 -9.94
C GLU A 221 26.78 -45.52 -11.01
N ALA A 222 26.30 -46.31 -11.97
CA ALA A 222 25.41 -45.82 -13.02
C ALA A 222 23.99 -45.48 -12.53
N SER A 223 23.55 -46.09 -11.42
CA SER A 223 22.24 -45.84 -10.82
C SER A 223 22.19 -44.59 -9.93
N PHE A 224 23.34 -44.06 -9.49
CA PHE A 224 23.38 -42.86 -8.65
C PHE A 224 22.98 -41.60 -9.43
N VAL A 225 22.30 -40.70 -8.74
CA VAL A 225 21.87 -39.40 -9.26
C VAL A 225 22.07 -38.34 -8.19
N LEU A 226 22.54 -37.16 -8.59
CA LEU A 226 22.64 -35.99 -7.74
C LEU A 226 21.35 -35.18 -7.76
N SER A 227 21.01 -34.50 -6.66
CA SER A 227 19.80 -33.66 -6.59
C SER A 227 19.75 -32.58 -7.68
N GLU A 228 20.91 -32.15 -8.19
CA GLU A 228 21.04 -31.17 -9.27
C GLU A 228 20.72 -31.74 -10.66
N GLU A 229 20.74 -33.05 -10.83
CA GLU A 229 20.35 -33.72 -12.08
C GLU A 229 18.83 -33.99 -12.10
N VAL A 230 18.19 -33.94 -10.92
CA VAL A 230 16.73 -34.03 -10.73
C VAL A 230 16.17 -32.61 -10.65
N ILE A 231 16.28 -31.84 -11.73
CA ILE A 231 15.69 -30.50 -11.79
C ILE A 231 14.61 -30.48 -12.87
N PHE A 232 13.40 -30.08 -12.48
CA PHE A 232 12.31 -29.64 -13.33
C PHE A 232 12.11 -28.13 -13.15
#